data_AF-A0A7X6XVT6-F1
#
_entry.id   AF-A0A7X6XVT6-F1
#
_cell.length_a   1.000
_cell.length_b   1.000
_cell.length_c   1.000
_cell.angle_alpha   90.00
_cell.angle_beta   90.00
_cell.angle_gamma   90.00
#
_symmetry.space_group_name_H-M   'P 1'
#
loop_
_entity.id
_entity.type
_entity.pdbx_description
1 polymer ?
#
loop_
_entity_poly.entity_id
_entity_poly.type
_entity_poly.pdbx_seq_one_letter_code
_entity_poly.pdbx_strand_id
1 'polypeptide(L)'
;MRQTYKLQWASKDLGHETKVALGDVTGDGITNIVAGTSASHESSSLFVFRYAKNTYHQLAKKSLGNDDVCVIRAADIDRYGKDEIIIGRRKKITIYKVQGGDIVKLAESTQVEGEVVSIAVQDIDR
;
A
#
# COMPACT_ATOMS: atom_id res chain seq x y z
N MET A 1 18.32 12.19 29.71
CA MET A 1 16.97 12.70 29.34
C MET A 1 16.34 11.70 28.38
N ARG A 2 15.24 11.05 28.75
CA ARG A 2 14.48 10.22 27.78
C ARG A 2 13.69 11.17 26.88
N GLN A 3 13.90 11.07 25.59
CA GLN A 3 13.16 11.84 24.60
C GLN A 3 11.69 11.41 24.67
N THR A 4 10.80 12.33 25.06
CA THR A 4 9.36 12.11 25.06
C THR A 4 8.84 12.34 23.64
N TYR A 5 8.30 11.28 23.03
CA TYR A 5 7.66 11.38 21.73
C TYR A 5 6.28 12.04 21.88
N LYS A 6 5.95 12.97 20.98
CA LYS A 6 4.61 13.55 20.86
C LYS A 6 3.95 12.97 19.61
N LEU A 7 2.77 12.39 19.77
CA LEU A 7 1.94 11.97 18.64
C LEU A 7 1.68 13.20 17.75
N GLN A 8 2.17 13.17 16.52
CA GLN A 8 1.93 14.24 15.54
C GLN A 8 0.63 14.00 14.76
N TRP A 9 0.38 12.74 14.41
CA TRP A 9 -0.82 12.35 13.67
C TRP A 9 -1.07 10.85 13.84
N ALA A 10 -2.35 10.47 13.84
CA ALA A 10 -2.80 9.10 13.69
C ALA A 10 -3.93 9.08 12.66
N SER A 11 -4.01 8.03 11.86
CA SER A 11 -5.18 7.81 11.02
C SER A 11 -6.41 7.53 11.87
N LYS A 12 -7.58 7.53 11.23
CA LYS A 12 -8.72 6.77 11.76
C LYS A 12 -8.36 5.29 11.88
N ASP A 13 -9.16 4.55 12.62
CA ASP A 13 -9.12 3.09 12.57
C ASP A 13 -9.30 2.62 11.12
N LEU A 14 -8.32 1.87 10.63
CA LEU A 14 -8.31 1.34 9.27
C LEU A 14 -8.88 -0.08 9.22
N GLY A 15 -9.09 -0.71 10.38
CA GLY A 15 -9.50 -2.10 10.53
C GLY A 15 -8.42 -2.96 11.16
N HIS A 16 -8.61 -4.28 11.08
CA HIS A 16 -7.70 -5.25 11.67
C HIS A 16 -6.38 -5.30 10.90
N GLU A 17 -5.28 -5.53 11.63
CA GLU A 17 -3.90 -5.72 11.12
C GLU A 17 -3.54 -4.91 9.84
N THR A 18 -2.85 -3.79 10.04
CA THR A 18 -2.41 -2.96 8.91
C THR A 18 -0.98 -3.30 8.48
N LYS A 19 -0.78 -3.49 7.17
CA LYS A 19 0.54 -3.51 6.53
C LYS A 19 0.79 -2.16 5.87
N VAL A 20 2.01 -1.63 5.99
CA VAL A 20 2.33 -0.27 5.53
C VAL A 20 3.57 -0.30 4.62
N ALA A 21 3.54 0.51 3.57
CA ALA A 21 4.69 0.85 2.73
C ALA A 21 4.75 2.37 2.50
N LEU A 22 5.92 2.86 2.11
CA LEU A 22 6.16 4.25 1.73
C LEU A 22 6.63 4.29 0.27
N GLY A 23 6.14 5.24 -0.50
CA GLY A 23 6.54 5.45 -1.90
C GLY A 23 5.85 6.66 -2.53
N ASP A 24 6.41 7.19 -3.62
CA ASP A 24 5.77 8.23 -4.42
C ASP A 24 4.77 7.60 -5.41
N VAL A 25 3.67 7.09 -4.84
CA VAL A 25 2.63 6.43 -5.64
C VAL A 25 1.71 7.42 -6.34
N THR A 26 1.89 8.72 -6.12
CA THR A 26 1.20 9.78 -6.87
C THR A 26 2.01 10.29 -8.06
N GLY A 27 3.34 10.16 -8.03
CA GLY A 27 4.26 10.62 -9.08
C GLY A 27 4.53 12.12 -9.00
N ASP A 28 4.48 12.71 -7.81
CA ASP A 28 4.65 14.15 -7.60
C ASP A 28 5.83 14.52 -6.70
N GLY A 29 6.72 13.56 -6.45
CA GLY A 29 7.92 13.69 -5.65
C GLY A 29 7.67 13.71 -4.14
N ILE A 30 6.41 13.57 -3.68
CA ILE A 30 6.08 13.51 -2.26
C ILE A 30 5.76 12.08 -1.85
N THR A 31 6.56 11.54 -0.92
CA THR A 31 6.30 10.23 -0.34
C THR A 31 4.90 10.13 0.24
N ASN A 32 4.18 9.09 -0.15
CA ASN A 32 2.88 8.73 0.38
C ASN A 32 3.01 7.56 1.35
N ILE A 33 2.05 7.45 2.27
CA ILE A 33 1.84 6.25 3.08
C ILE A 33 0.80 5.38 2.36
N VAL A 34 1.14 4.14 2.08
CA VAL A 34 0.21 3.14 1.56
C VAL A 34 -0.08 2.13 2.66
N ALA A 35 -1.35 1.94 2.97
CA ALA A 35 -1.80 1.01 4.01
C ALA A 35 -2.76 -0.02 3.42
N GLY A 36 -2.47 -1.30 3.64
CA GLY A 36 -3.36 -2.41 3.33
C GLY A 36 -3.85 -3.07 4.59
N THR A 37 -5.12 -3.46 4.61
CA THR A 37 -5.75 -4.06 5.79
C THR A 37 -6.12 -5.51 5.54
N SER A 38 -6.20 -6.28 6.61
CA SER A 38 -6.90 -7.57 6.62
C SER A 38 -8.19 -7.41 7.40
N ALA A 39 -9.22 -8.16 7.03
CA ALA A 39 -10.50 -8.05 7.69
C ALA A 39 -10.84 -9.34 8.40
N SER A 40 -11.10 -9.25 9.70
CA SER A 40 -11.71 -10.34 10.47
C SER A 40 -13.23 -10.39 10.25
N HIS A 41 -13.89 -9.23 10.16
CA HIS A 41 -15.35 -9.11 10.05
C HIS A 41 -15.85 -8.04 9.06
N GLU A 42 -14.96 -7.27 8.44
CA GLU A 42 -15.29 -6.25 7.42
C GLU A 42 -14.69 -6.59 6.05
N SER A 43 -14.61 -5.63 5.13
CA SER A 43 -13.88 -5.78 3.86
C SER A 43 -12.48 -5.17 3.95
N SER A 44 -11.47 -5.94 3.54
CA SER A 44 -10.10 -5.49 3.38
C SER A 44 -10.01 -4.33 2.39
N SER A 45 -9.06 -3.41 2.61
CA SER A 45 -8.95 -2.19 1.81
C SER A 45 -7.49 -1.76 1.62
N LEU A 46 -7.23 -1.05 0.53
CA LEU A 46 -6.03 -0.23 0.35
C LEU A 46 -6.36 1.23 0.58
N PHE A 47 -5.46 1.92 1.25
CA PHE A 47 -5.51 3.36 1.50
C PHE A 47 -4.21 4.00 1.05
N VAL A 48 -4.31 5.21 0.52
CA VAL A 48 -3.17 6.07 0.22
C VAL A 48 -3.35 7.37 1.00
N PHE A 49 -2.34 7.75 1.77
CA PHE A 49 -2.31 9.00 2.52
C PHE A 49 -1.13 9.85 2.07
N ARG A 50 -1.33 11.17 2.09
CA ARG A 50 -0.30 12.15 1.78
C ARG A 50 -0.22 13.21 2.86
N TYR A 51 1.01 13.61 3.18
CA TYR A 51 1.23 14.78 4.00
C TYR A 51 1.06 16.06 3.17
N ALA A 52 0.13 16.91 3.58
CA ALA A 52 -0.08 18.24 3.03
C ALA A 52 -0.69 19.15 4.10
N LYS A 53 -0.43 20.45 4.04
CA LYS A 53 -1.03 21.44 4.96
C LYS A 53 -0.90 21.05 6.45
N ASN A 54 0.29 20.58 6.83
CA ASN A 54 0.65 20.16 8.19
C ASN A 54 -0.08 18.91 8.74
N THR A 55 -0.72 18.10 7.90
CA THR A 55 -1.35 16.85 8.35
C THR A 55 -1.40 15.81 7.23
N TYR A 56 -1.80 14.57 7.54
CA TYR A 56 -2.03 13.54 6.54
C TYR A 56 -3.50 13.53 6.08
N HIS A 57 -3.68 13.42 4.78
CA HIS A 57 -4.96 13.35 4.11
C HIS A 57 -5.08 12.04 3.33
N GLN A 58 -6.23 11.36 3.44
CA GLN A 58 -6.55 10.20 2.61
C GLN A 58 -6.78 10.68 1.17
N LEU A 59 -5.95 10.23 0.24
CA LEU A 59 -6.09 10.57 -1.18
C LEU A 59 -6.98 9.57 -1.91
N ALA A 60 -6.84 8.28 -1.60
CA ALA A 60 -7.55 7.23 -2.30
C ALA A 60 -7.88 6.06 -1.36
N LYS A 61 -8.94 5.32 -1.71
CA LYS A 61 -9.33 4.06 -1.07
C LYS A 61 -9.77 3.05 -2.13
N LYS A 62 -9.37 1.79 -1.97
CA LYS A 62 -9.86 0.66 -2.76
C LYS A 62 -10.39 -0.43 -1.85
N SER A 63 -11.63 -0.85 -2.04
CA SER A 63 -12.11 -2.09 -1.41
C SER A 63 -11.48 -3.30 -2.11
N LEU A 64 -10.97 -4.22 -1.30
CA LEU A 64 -10.42 -5.50 -1.71
C LEU A 64 -11.38 -6.66 -1.41
N GLY A 65 -12.54 -6.41 -0.80
CA GLY A 65 -13.46 -7.46 -0.35
C GLY A 65 -12.82 -8.35 0.71
N ASN A 66 -12.89 -9.66 0.53
CA ASN A 66 -12.34 -10.67 1.47
C ASN A 66 -10.88 -11.06 1.15
N ASP A 67 -10.21 -10.31 0.27
CA ASP A 67 -8.81 -10.55 -0.08
C ASP A 67 -7.87 -9.73 0.80
N ASP A 68 -7.49 -10.32 1.93
CA ASP A 68 -6.59 -9.74 2.92
C ASP A 68 -5.20 -9.39 2.38
N VAL A 69 -4.65 -8.27 2.86
CA VAL A 69 -3.27 -7.87 2.56
C VAL A 69 -2.31 -8.51 3.56
N CYS A 70 -1.51 -9.46 3.06
CA CYS A 70 -0.52 -10.18 3.85
C CYS A 70 0.82 -9.41 3.87
N VAL A 71 1.19 -8.80 2.75
CA VAL A 71 2.39 -7.98 2.59
C VAL A 71 2.16 -6.87 1.59
N ILE A 72 2.85 -5.75 1.76
CA ILE A 72 2.77 -4.59 0.86
C ILE A 72 4.16 -4.00 0.59
N ARG A 73 4.37 -3.52 -0.65
CA ARG A 73 5.53 -2.75 -1.10
C ARG A 73 5.06 -1.63 -2.02
N ALA A 74 5.85 -0.56 -2.06
CA ALA A 74 5.74 0.47 -3.08
C ALA A 74 7.10 0.59 -3.78
N ALA A 75 7.10 0.54 -5.11
CA ALA A 75 8.30 0.64 -5.92
C ALA A 75 7.95 0.95 -7.38
N ASP A 76 8.75 1.79 -8.03
CA ASP A 76 8.73 2.06 -9.47
C ASP A 76 9.26 0.84 -10.25
N ILE A 77 8.36 -0.08 -10.58
CA ILE A 77 8.71 -1.32 -11.30
C ILE A 77 8.70 -1.11 -12.82
N ASP A 78 7.90 -0.16 -13.30
CA ASP A 78 7.78 0.16 -14.71
C ASP A 78 8.77 1.25 -15.19
N ARG A 79 9.51 1.87 -14.26
CA ARG A 79 10.53 2.92 -14.48
C ARG A 79 9.97 4.19 -15.09
N TYR A 80 8.70 4.48 -14.85
CA TYR A 80 8.08 5.73 -15.29
C TYR A 80 8.06 6.80 -14.20
N GLY A 81 8.84 6.63 -13.12
CA GLY A 81 9.06 7.65 -12.09
C GLY A 81 7.91 7.77 -11.10
N LYS A 82 7.03 6.77 -11.05
CA LYS A 82 5.89 6.70 -10.14
C LYS A 82 5.83 5.31 -9.55
N ASP A 83 5.79 5.22 -8.23
CA ASP A 83 5.78 3.91 -7.58
C ASP A 83 4.46 3.18 -7.81
N GLU A 84 4.53 1.90 -8.16
CA GLU A 84 3.41 0.98 -8.10
C GLU A 84 3.25 0.43 -6.69
N ILE A 85 2.02 0.03 -6.35
CA ILE A 85 1.69 -0.65 -5.10
C ILE A 85 1.62 -2.15 -5.38
N ILE A 86 2.48 -2.92 -4.74
CA ILE A 86 2.52 -4.37 -4.86
C ILE A 86 2.01 -4.98 -3.56
N ILE A 87 0.96 -5.80 -3.64
CA ILE A 87 0.44 -6.54 -2.50
C ILE A 87 0.56 -8.03 -2.70
N GLY A 88 1.00 -8.71 -1.65
CA GLY A 88 0.86 -10.15 -1.49
C GLY A 88 -0.39 -10.47 -0.70
N ARG A 89 -1.13 -11.48 -1.17
CA ARG A 89 -2.38 -11.97 -0.60
C ARG A 89 -2.27 -13.48 -0.39
N ARG A 90 -3.32 -14.10 0.17
CA ARG A 90 -3.34 -15.55 0.45
C ARG A 90 -3.01 -16.47 -0.73
N LYS A 91 -3.28 -16.06 -1.98
CA LYS A 91 -3.10 -16.90 -3.17
C LYS A 91 -2.69 -16.14 -4.43
N LYS A 92 -2.31 -14.87 -4.30
CA LYS A 92 -2.01 -14.01 -5.45
C LYS A 92 -1.13 -12.84 -5.06
N ILE A 93 -0.39 -12.35 -6.04
CA ILE A 93 0.28 -11.05 -6.00
C ILE A 93 -0.53 -10.13 -6.92
N THR A 94 -0.84 -8.93 -6.45
CA THR A 94 -1.58 -7.94 -7.25
C THR A 94 -0.80 -6.62 -7.26
N ILE A 95 -0.70 -6.02 -8.43
CA ILE A 95 -0.02 -4.74 -8.66
C ILE A 95 -1.09 -3.69 -8.97
N TYR A 96 -1.00 -2.55 -8.29
CA TYR A 96 -1.88 -1.40 -8.46
C TYR A 96 -1.09 -0.14 -8.76
N LYS A 97 -1.75 0.84 -9.36
CA LYS A 97 -1.22 2.20 -9.59
C LYS A 97 -2.28 3.22 -9.22
N VAL A 98 -1.87 4.33 -8.63
CA VAL A 98 -2.80 5.45 -8.39
C VAL A 98 -2.95 6.25 -9.68
N GLN A 99 -4.17 6.45 -10.17
CA GLN A 99 -4.44 7.23 -11.37
C GLN A 99 -5.68 8.09 -11.15
N GLY A 100 -5.58 9.39 -11.39
CA GLY A 100 -6.73 10.31 -11.27
C GLY A 100 -7.37 10.38 -9.87
N GLY A 101 -6.64 10.01 -8.81
CA GLY A 101 -7.19 9.92 -7.44
C GLY A 101 -7.75 8.54 -7.07
N ASP A 102 -7.77 7.59 -8.00
CA ASP A 102 -8.23 6.22 -7.78
C ASP A 102 -7.06 5.22 -7.75
N ILE A 103 -7.29 4.06 -7.14
CA ILE A 103 -6.35 2.93 -7.16
C ILE A 103 -6.83 1.92 -8.21
N VAL A 104 -6.07 1.81 -9.29
CA VAL A 104 -6.37 0.97 -10.46
C VAL A 104 -5.50 -0.27 -10.44
N LYS A 105 -6.07 -1.45 -10.72
CA LYS A 105 -5.33 -2.70 -10.82
C LYS A 105 -4.60 -2.75 -12.16
N LEU A 106 -3.28 -2.96 -12.14
CA LEU A 106 -2.46 -3.11 -13.33
C LEU A 106 -2.30 -4.57 -13.73
N ALA A 107 -1.95 -5.42 -12.76
CA ALA A 107 -1.65 -6.81 -13.00
C ALA A 107 -2.01 -7.67 -11.79
N GLU A 108 -2.21 -8.97 -12.04
CA GLU A 108 -2.43 -9.98 -11.02
C GLU A 108 -1.68 -11.24 -11.46
N SER A 109 -1.01 -11.90 -10.52
CA SER A 109 -0.35 -13.16 -10.79
C SER A 109 -1.37 -14.26 -11.09
N THR A 110 -0.92 -15.34 -11.73
CA THR A 110 -1.61 -16.62 -11.60
C THR A 110 -1.65 -17.03 -10.12
N GLN A 111 -2.57 -17.92 -9.77
CA GLN A 111 -2.73 -18.36 -8.39
C GLN A 111 -1.41 -18.94 -7.88
N VAL A 112 -0.88 -18.36 -6.80
CA VAL A 112 0.26 -18.93 -6.07
C VAL A 112 -0.24 -19.93 -5.03
N GLU A 113 0.52 -21.01 -4.86
CA GLU A 113 0.25 -22.00 -3.81
C GLU A 113 0.66 -21.43 -2.45
N GLY A 114 -0.33 -21.14 -1.61
CA GLY A 114 -0.12 -20.64 -0.26
C GLY A 114 0.01 -19.11 -0.18
N GLU A 115 0.11 -18.64 1.07
CA GLU A 115 0.10 -17.23 1.41
C GLU A 115 1.42 -16.56 1.06
N VAL A 116 1.34 -15.39 0.43
CA VAL A 116 2.50 -14.56 0.15
C VAL A 116 2.93 -13.85 1.45
N VAL A 117 3.98 -14.36 2.08
CA VAL A 117 4.50 -13.84 3.36
C VAL A 117 5.52 -12.72 3.21
N SER A 118 6.18 -12.61 2.06
CA SER A 118 7.19 -11.58 1.79
C SER A 118 7.30 -11.28 0.30
N ILE A 119 7.67 -10.04 -0.01
CA ILE A 119 7.98 -9.57 -1.36
C ILE A 119 9.24 -8.71 -1.30
N ALA A 120 10.15 -8.95 -2.24
CA ALA A 120 11.28 -8.10 -2.56
C ALA A 120 11.17 -7.64 -4.01
N VAL A 121 11.62 -6.43 -4.29
CA VAL A 121 11.61 -5.83 -5.63
C VAL A 121 13.05 -5.45 -5.95
N GLN A 122 13.57 -5.94 -7.06
CA GLN A 122 14.94 -5.69 -7.49
C GLN A 122 15.01 -5.87 -9.01
N ASP A 123 15.80 -5.04 -9.67
CA ASP A 123 16.22 -5.27 -11.05
C ASP A 123 17.32 -6.34 -11.07
N ILE A 124 17.04 -7.50 -11.66
CA ILE A 124 17.96 -8.66 -11.69
C ILE A 124 18.85 -8.70 -12.94
N ASP A 125 18.51 -7.91 -13.96
CA ASP A 125 19.19 -7.91 -15.26
C ASP A 125 20.20 -6.76 -15.41
N ARG A 126 20.58 -6.12 -14.30
CA ARG A 126 21.62 -5.07 -14.24
C ARG A 126 22.96 -5.60 -13.74
#